data_AF-A0A1V5C1K6-F1
#
_entry.id   AF-A0A1V5C1K6-F1
#
_cell.length_a   1.000
_cell.length_b   1.000
_cell.length_c   1.000
_cell.angle_alpha   90.00
_cell.angle_beta   90.00
_cell.angle_gamma   90.00
#
_symmetry.space_group_name_H-M   'P 1'
#
loop_
_entity.id
_entity.type
_entity.pdbx_description
1 polymer ?
#
loop_
_entity_poly.entity_id
_entity_poly.type
_entity_poly.pdbx_seq_one_letter_code
_entity_poly.pdbx_strand_id
1 'polypeptide(L)'
;MISDKALYLVKIESWGDDQPVILGLAVEVHEDYMGFHDTVRGHHINGRLEKETEDGFVWHRIENRRDRGNITLRALTLDEFNRVVRPGMDYPPPEFLTTEDLWEFYRRKFGDRGSHY
;
A
#
# COMPACT_ATOMS: atom_id res chain seq x y z
N MET A 1 -14.20 5.64 -2.24
CA MET A 1 -13.45 6.33 -3.34
C MET A 1 -11.99 6.33 -2.95
N ILE A 2 -11.22 5.39 -3.51
CA ILE A 2 -9.79 5.20 -3.21
C ILE A 2 -9.07 6.44 -3.72
N SER A 3 -8.81 7.36 -2.79
CA SER A 3 -8.28 8.69 -3.05
C SER A 3 -6.87 8.60 -3.65
N ASP A 4 -6.62 9.38 -4.71
CA ASP A 4 -5.36 9.52 -5.46
C ASP A 4 -4.13 9.97 -4.62
N LYS A 5 -4.21 9.87 -3.29
CA LYS A 5 -3.34 10.57 -2.33
C LYS A 5 -2.86 9.72 -1.14
N ALA A 6 -3.30 8.47 -0.99
CA ALA A 6 -2.95 7.69 0.20
C ALA A 6 -1.72 6.79 -0.01
N LEU A 7 -0.72 6.95 0.86
CA LEU A 7 0.29 5.92 1.11
C LEU A 7 -0.36 4.84 1.98
N TYR A 8 -0.31 3.58 1.56
CA TYR A 8 -0.93 2.48 2.30
C TYR A 8 0.12 1.63 3.01
N LEU A 9 -0.21 1.16 4.21
CA LEU A 9 0.39 -0.04 4.78
C LEU A 9 -0.36 -1.25 4.23
N VAL A 10 0.38 -2.17 3.62
CA VAL A 10 -0.17 -3.38 3.01
C VAL A 10 0.09 -4.56 3.95
N LYS A 11 -0.99 -5.24 4.36
CA LYS A 11 -0.92 -6.50 5.13
C LYS A 11 -1.51 -7.64 4.30
N ILE A 12 -0.70 -8.64 4.00
CA ILE A 12 -1.14 -9.87 3.34
C ILE A 12 -1.45 -10.88 4.45
N GLU A 13 -2.74 -11.16 4.70
CA GLU A 13 -3.14 -11.95 5.87
C GLU A 13 -2.57 -13.39 5.82
N SER A 14 -2.39 -13.94 4.63
CA SER A 14 -1.82 -15.29 4.44
C SER A 14 -0.32 -15.40 4.75
N TRP A 15 0.38 -14.29 5.01
CA TRP A 15 1.82 -14.30 5.34
C TRP A 15 2.08 -14.31 6.86
N GLY A 16 1.04 -14.17 7.68
CA GLY A 16 1.17 -14.12 9.14
C GLY A 16 1.75 -12.81 9.67
N ASP A 17 2.08 -12.79 10.96
CA ASP A 17 2.47 -11.56 11.67
C ASP A 17 3.93 -11.16 11.46
N ASP A 18 4.80 -12.10 11.07
CA ASP A 18 6.23 -11.85 10.78
C ASP A 18 6.47 -11.33 9.35
N GLN A 19 5.43 -10.88 8.67
CA GLN A 19 5.56 -10.36 7.31
C GLN A 19 6.36 -9.05 7.28
N PRO A 20 7.14 -8.79 6.21
CA PRO A 20 7.84 -7.53 6.07
C PRO A 20 6.84 -6.36 6.00
N VAL A 21 7.29 -5.18 6.40
CA VAL A 21 6.54 -3.94 6.21
C VAL A 21 6.49 -3.63 4.72
N ILE A 22 5.29 -3.57 4.15
CA ILE A 22 5.06 -3.27 2.73
C ILE A 22 4.29 -1.96 2.63
N LEU A 23 4.80 -1.06 1.79
CA LEU A 23 4.13 0.20 1.45
C LEU A 23 3.45 0.06 0.08
N GLY A 24 2.19 0.48 0.02
CA GLY A 24 1.42 0.62 -1.21
C GLY A 24 1.39 2.08 -1.66
N LEU A 25 2.03 2.36 -2.79
CA LEU A 25 2.14 3.65 -3.46
C LEU A 25 1.30 3.62 -4.73
N ALA A 26 0.63 4.73 -5.05
CA ALA A 26 -0.19 4.86 -6.25
C ALA A 26 -1.13 3.66 -6.44
N VAL A 27 -1.91 3.37 -5.39
CA VAL A 27 -2.83 2.23 -5.40
C VAL A 27 -4.00 2.53 -6.34
N GLU A 28 -4.19 1.64 -7.31
CA GLU A 28 -5.27 1.67 -8.29
C GLU A 28 -6.14 0.43 -8.08
N VAL A 29 -7.46 0.60 -8.05
CA VAL A 29 -8.40 -0.51 -7.91
C VAL A 29 -9.38 -0.50 -9.07
N HIS A 30 -9.46 -1.65 -9.72
CA HIS A 30 -10.35 -1.94 -10.84
C HIS A 30 -11.30 -3.07 -10.44
N GLU A 31 -12.18 -3.46 -11.36
CA GLU A 31 -13.22 -4.48 -11.09
C GLU A 31 -12.61 -5.85 -10.73
N ASP A 32 -11.53 -6.25 -11.41
CA ASP A 32 -10.93 -7.59 -11.32
C ASP A 32 -9.47 -7.60 -10.86
N TYR A 33 -8.85 -6.43 -10.69
CA TYR A 33 -7.50 -6.31 -10.17
C TYR A 33 -7.27 -5.07 -9.31
N MET A 34 -6.27 -5.16 -8.44
CA MET A 34 -5.67 -4.05 -7.72
C MET A 34 -4.20 -3.94 -8.15
N GLY A 35 -3.79 -2.73 -8.50
CA GLY A 35 -2.40 -2.37 -8.81
C GLY A 35 -1.81 -1.46 -7.72
N PHE A 36 -0.53 -1.62 -7.39
CA PHE A 36 0.21 -0.63 -6.59
C PHE A 36 1.72 -0.78 -6.78
N HIS A 37 2.48 0.25 -6.45
CA HIS A 37 3.94 0.17 -6.34
C HIS A 37 4.38 0.03 -4.89
N ASP A 38 5.38 -0.79 -4.61
CA ASP A 38 6.20 -0.61 -3.42
C ASP A 38 7.44 0.25 -3.75
N THR A 39 8.38 0.39 -2.82
CA THR A 39 9.61 1.19 -3.04
C THR A 39 10.59 0.55 -4.05
N VAL A 40 10.32 -0.68 -4.50
CA VAL A 40 11.17 -1.53 -5.34
C VAL A 40 10.52 -1.86 -6.71
N ARG A 41 9.24 -2.24 -6.75
CA ARG A 41 8.53 -2.77 -7.94
C ARG A 41 7.01 -2.47 -7.93
N GLY A 42 6.38 -2.64 -9.09
CA GLY A 42 4.92 -2.69 -9.22
C GLY A 42 4.35 -4.07 -8.90
N HIS A 43 3.12 -4.11 -8.38
CA HIS A 43 2.33 -5.31 -8.07
C HIS A 43 0.97 -5.26 -8.73
N HIS A 44 0.65 -6.30 -9.50
CA HIS A 44 -0.67 -6.54 -10.08
C HIS A 44 -1.28 -7.72 -9.36
N ILE A 45 -2.41 -7.50 -8.67
CA ILE A 45 -3.06 -8.52 -7.85
C ILE A 45 -4.49 -8.71 -8.32
N ASN A 46 -4.76 -9.86 -8.94
CA ASN A 46 -6.11 -10.27 -9.34
C ASN A 46 -6.98 -10.54 -8.11
N GLY A 47 -8.27 -10.25 -8.22
CA GLY A 47 -9.19 -10.43 -7.11
C GLY A 47 -10.42 -9.56 -7.23
N ARG A 48 -10.95 -9.16 -6.08
CA ARG A 48 -12.06 -8.21 -5.99
C ARG A 48 -12.01 -7.43 -4.69
N LEU A 49 -12.64 -6.26 -4.69
CA LEU A 49 -12.87 -5.49 -3.48
C LEU A 49 -13.82 -6.26 -2.57
N GLU A 50 -13.39 -6.59 -1.36
CA GLU A 50 -14.21 -7.29 -0.38
C GLU A 50 -15.03 -6.29 0.45
N LYS A 51 -14.37 -5.23 0.93
CA LYS A 51 -15.01 -4.13 1.66
C LYS A 51 -14.14 -2.87 1.68
N GLU A 52 -14.77 -1.71 1.69
CA GLU A 52 -14.12 -0.46 2.10
C GLU A 52 -14.08 -0.36 3.64
N THR A 53 -13.07 0.31 4.19
CA THR A 53 -12.97 0.69 5.61
C THR A 53 -12.87 2.21 5.72
N GLU A 54 -12.96 2.75 6.94
CA GLU A 54 -12.84 4.19 7.17
C GLU A 54 -11.50 4.76 6.67
N ASP A 55 -10.44 3.96 6.80
CA ASP A 55 -9.07 4.33 6.52
C ASP A 55 -8.45 3.50 5.39
N GLY A 56 -9.24 2.82 4.56
CA GLY A 56 -8.69 1.97 3.52
C GLY A 56 -9.68 0.95 2.96
N PHE A 57 -9.22 -0.26 2.70
CA PHE A 57 -10.05 -1.33 2.17
C PHE A 57 -9.40 -2.70 2.33
N VAL A 58 -10.21 -3.74 2.11
CA VAL A 58 -9.77 -5.13 2.05
C VAL A 58 -10.00 -5.65 0.64
N TRP A 59 -8.94 -6.18 0.05
CA TRP A 59 -8.93 -6.85 -1.24
C TRP A 59 -8.92 -8.37 -1.05
N HIS A 60 -9.85 -9.07 -1.68
CA HIS A 60 -9.85 -10.53 -1.70
C HIS A 60 -9.05 -11.03 -2.91
N ARG A 61 -7.90 -11.66 -2.66
CA ARG A 61 -6.96 -12.07 -3.72
C ARG A 61 -7.34 -13.41 -4.31
N ILE A 62 -7.44 -13.45 -5.64
CA ILE A 62 -7.75 -14.65 -6.41
C ILE A 62 -6.67 -14.86 -7.47
N GLU A 63 -5.95 -15.97 -7.41
CA GLU A 63 -4.90 -16.30 -8.38
C GLU A 63 -5.07 -17.69 -8.94
N ASN A 64 -5.03 -17.82 -10.27
CA ASN A 64 -5.21 -19.10 -10.97
C ASN A 64 -6.48 -19.84 -10.51
N ARG A 65 -7.57 -19.09 -10.31
CA ARG A 65 -8.87 -19.56 -9.78
C ARG A 65 -8.81 -20.17 -8.37
N ARG A 66 -7.79 -19.83 -7.59
CA ARG A 66 -7.66 -20.24 -6.19
C ARG A 66 -7.73 -19.03 -5.28
N ASP A 67 -8.45 -19.19 -4.18
CA ASP A 67 -8.45 -18.25 -3.06
C ASP A 67 -7.05 -18.19 -2.43
N ARG A 68 -6.52 -16.98 -2.27
CA ARG A 68 -5.20 -16.70 -1.64
C ARG A 68 -5.32 -15.87 -0.37
N GLY A 69 -6.54 -15.69 0.12
CA GLY A 69 -6.86 -14.88 1.28
C GLY A 69 -6.97 -13.39 0.97
N ASN A 70 -7.04 -12.61 2.04
CA ASN A 70 -7.26 -11.17 1.97
C ASN A 70 -5.95 -10.38 2.07
N ILE A 71 -5.97 -9.21 1.47
CA ILE A 71 -4.97 -8.16 1.63
C ILE A 71 -5.68 -6.95 2.20
N THR A 72 -5.19 -6.47 3.34
CA THR A 72 -5.67 -5.24 3.96
C THR A 72 -4.76 -4.09 3.52
N LEU A 73 -5.34 -3.05 2.94
CA LEU A 73 -4.66 -1.82 2.61
C LEU A 73 -5.21 -0.73 3.49
N ARG A 74 -4.35 -0.20 4.36
CA ARG A 74 -4.73 0.83 5.33
C ARG A 74 -3.90 2.09 5.13
N ALA A 75 -4.53 3.23 4.99
CA ALA A 75 -3.88 4.52 4.81
C ALA A 75 -2.94 4.77 5.99
N LEU A 76 -1.69 5.08 5.66
CA LEU A 76 -0.62 5.22 6.62
C LEU A 76 -0.54 6.67 7.10
N THR A 77 -0.70 6.85 8.40
CA THR A 77 -0.51 8.14 9.07
C THR A 77 0.98 8.41 9.35
N LEU A 78 1.35 9.68 9.55
CA LEU A 78 2.72 10.05 9.93
C LEU A 78 3.17 9.36 11.24
N ASP A 79 2.30 9.29 12.25
CA ASP A 79 2.61 8.65 13.53
C ASP A 79 2.93 7.16 13.36
N GLU A 80 2.14 6.47 12.53
CA GLU A 80 2.36 5.06 12.23
C GLU A 80 3.60 4.83 11.37
N PHE A 81 3.85 5.71 10.40
CA PHE A 81 5.08 5.70 9.64
C PHE A 81 6.29 5.79 10.57
N ASN A 82 6.29 6.74 11.51
CA ASN A 82 7.39 6.94 12.44
C ASN A 82 7.56 5.77 13.41
N ARG A 83 6.47 5.10 13.81
CA ARG A 83 6.51 3.98 14.75
C ARG A 83 6.87 2.64 14.11
N VAL A 84 6.37 2.36 12.90
CA VAL A 84 6.42 1.02 12.29
C VAL A 84 7.39 0.96 11.12
N VAL A 85 7.44 1.99 10.30
CA VAL A 85 8.19 1.97 9.03
C VAL A 85 9.59 2.53 9.22
N ARG A 86 9.69 3.75 9.76
CA ARG A 86 10.95 4.50 9.93
C ARG A 86 12.05 3.71 10.68
N PRO A 87 11.77 2.95 11.76
CA PRO A 87 12.83 2.24 12.48
C PRO A 87 13.53 1.13 11.68
N GLY A 88 12.85 0.58 10.67
CA GLY A 88 13.40 -0.47 9.81
C GLY A 88 14.13 0.05 8.57
N MET A 89 14.28 1.36 8.40
CA MET A 89 14.92 1.94 7.22
C MET A 89 16.41 2.20 7.44
N ASP A 90 17.26 1.66 6.57
CA ASP A 90 18.70 1.94 6.58
C ASP A 90 19.01 3.42 6.32
N TYR A 91 18.18 4.07 5.50
CA TYR A 91 18.28 5.48 5.14
C TYR A 91 16.92 6.15 5.30
N PRO A 92 16.56 6.62 6.51
CA PRO A 92 15.26 7.19 6.77
C PRO A 92 15.09 8.52 5.99
N PRO A 93 13.87 8.82 5.50
CA PRO A 93 13.58 10.10 4.88
C PRO A 93 13.66 11.25 5.90
N PRO A 94 13.63 12.51 5.44
CA PRO A 94 13.51 13.68 6.31
C PRO A 94 12.34 13.55 7.30
N GLU A 95 12.38 14.35 8.36
CA GLU A 95 11.21 14.51 9.21
C GLU A 95 10.12 15.27 8.46
N PHE A 96 8.87 14.82 8.65
CA PHE A 96 7.69 15.42 8.05
C PHE A 96 6.86 16.08 9.16
N LEU A 97 6.16 17.16 8.83
CA LEU A 97 5.30 17.87 9.77
C LEU A 97 3.86 17.34 9.74
N THR A 98 3.41 16.85 8.58
CA THR A 98 2.06 16.33 8.36
C THR A 98 2.06 15.00 7.62
N THR A 99 0.93 14.29 7.68
CA THR A 99 0.73 13.04 6.93
C THR A 99 0.72 13.31 5.43
N GLU A 100 0.19 14.45 5.01
CA GLU A 100 0.13 14.89 3.62
C GLU A 100 1.52 15.18 3.06
N ASP A 101 2.42 15.78 3.85
CA ASP A 101 3.82 15.99 3.46
C ASP A 101 4.54 14.67 3.18
N LEU A 102 4.31 13.68 4.05
CA LEU A 102 4.83 12.32 3.87
C LEU A 102 4.33 11.72 2.55
N TRP A 103 3.02 11.81 2.28
CA TRP A 103 2.42 11.26 1.07
C TRP A 103 2.96 11.95 -0.19
N GLU A 104 3.04 13.28 -0.21
CA GLU A 104 3.59 14.05 -1.33
C GLU A 104 5.08 13.75 -1.56
N PHE A 105 5.87 13.55 -0.49
CA PHE A 105 7.27 13.13 -0.63
C PHE A 105 7.38 11.79 -1.36
N TYR A 106 6.63 10.77 -0.92
CA TYR A 106 6.67 9.45 -1.54
C TYR A 106 6.11 9.48 -2.96
N ARG A 107 5.05 10.24 -3.19
CA ARG A 107 4.50 10.47 -4.53
C ARG A 107 5.53 11.11 -5.47
N ARG A 108 6.24 12.15 -5.06
CA ARG A 108 7.27 12.77 -5.92
C ARG A 108 8.47 11.87 -6.15
N LYS A 109 8.85 11.09 -5.14
CA LYS A 109 10.03 10.22 -5.21
C LYS A 109 9.80 8.96 -6.04
N PHE A 110 8.57 8.44 -6.04
CA PHE A 110 8.24 7.14 -6.64
C PHE A 110 7.08 7.17 -7.64
N GLY A 111 6.27 8.23 -7.68
CA GLY A 111 5.09 8.34 -8.53
C GLY A 111 5.38 8.46 -10.02
N ASP A 112 6.56 8.98 -10.40
CA ASP A 112 7.01 9.01 -11.80
C ASP A 112 7.44 7.63 -12.32
N ARG A 113 7.52 6.61 -11.45
CA ARG A 113 7.84 5.24 -11.90
C ARG A 113 6.71 4.60 -12.72
N GLY A 114 5.55 5.26 -12.77
CA GLY A 114 4.44 4.97 -13.68
C GLY A 114 3.76 3.63 -13.41
N SER A 115 2.44 3.63 -13.39
CA SER A 115 1.60 2.43 -13.60
C SER A 115 1.74 1.97 -15.06
N HIS A 116 2.95 1.57 -15.46
CA HIS A 116 3.20 0.93 -16.75
C HIS A 116 3.29 -0.58 -16.53
N TYR A 117 2.14 -1.23 -16.69
CA TYR A 117 2.06 -2.63 -17.09
C TYR A 117 2.07 -2.72 -18.62
#